data_AF-A0A9N9JV46-F1
#
_entry.id   AF-A0A9N9JV46-F1
#
_cell.length_a   1.000
_cell.length_b   1.000
_cell.length_c   1.000
_cell.angle_alpha   90.00
_cell.angle_beta   90.00
_cell.angle_gamma   90.00
#
_symmetry.space_group_name_H-M   'P 1'
#
loop_
_entity.id
_entity.type
_entity.pdbx_description
1 polymer ?
#
loop_
_entity_poly.entity_id
_entity_poly.type
_entity_poly.pdbx_seq_one_letter_code
_entity_poly.pdbx_strand_id
1 'polypeptide(L)'
;VLNKYNLSAESNPLQLHAHADELSTMLPDWKARKDVKESLSERAQYCAKTKDVWDIWLHALDLAVPKNNTDEAIVTASSCVSQFRKELAEAESQLEQRLPNPPKTPKHFSLKEGLRRI
;
A
#
# COMPACT_ATOMS: atom_id res chain seq x y z
N VAL A 1 0.10 14.78 2.82
CA VAL A 1 1.45 15.00 3.37
C VAL A 1 2.54 14.30 2.52
N LEU A 2 2.38 13.06 2.03
CA LEU A 2 3.35 12.41 1.11
C LEU A 2 3.52 13.11 -0.27
N ASN A 3 2.45 13.71 -0.82
CA ASN A 3 2.53 14.48 -2.08
C ASN A 3 3.55 15.62 -2.04
N LYS A 4 3.83 16.21 -0.87
CA LYS A 4 4.86 17.26 -0.70
C LYS A 4 6.26 16.73 -1.05
N TYR A 5 6.48 15.44 -0.86
CA TYR A 5 7.76 14.75 -1.06
C TYR A 5 7.82 13.98 -2.38
N ASN A 6 6.79 14.07 -3.23
CA ASN A 6 6.63 13.24 -4.43
C ASN A 6 6.73 11.73 -4.14
N LEU A 7 6.30 11.32 -2.94
CA LEU A 7 6.31 9.92 -2.51
C LEU A 7 4.96 9.27 -2.76
N SER A 8 5.02 8.00 -3.16
CA SER A 8 3.88 7.12 -3.43
C SER A 8 4.21 5.71 -2.93
N ALA A 9 3.20 4.84 -2.87
CA ALA A 9 3.40 3.40 -2.67
C ALA A 9 4.38 2.80 -3.70
N GLU A 10 4.54 3.43 -4.86
CA GLU A 10 5.42 3.00 -5.94
C GLU A 10 6.87 3.55 -5.89
N SER A 11 7.19 4.44 -4.96
CA SER A 11 8.53 5.07 -4.86
C SER A 11 9.65 4.05 -4.68
N ASN A 12 10.79 4.24 -5.36
CA ASN A 12 11.91 3.30 -5.24
C ASN A 12 12.61 3.40 -3.86
N PRO A 13 13.39 2.39 -3.44
CA PRO A 13 14.08 2.40 -2.15
C PRO A 13 14.95 3.64 -1.89
N LEU A 14 15.60 4.18 -2.92
CA LEU A 14 16.42 5.39 -2.79
C LEU A 14 15.57 6.64 -2.53
N GLN A 15 14.42 6.78 -3.19
CA GLN A 15 13.47 7.87 -2.97
C GLN A 15 12.85 7.80 -1.58
N LEU A 16 12.52 6.60 -1.11
CA LEU A 16 12.03 6.36 0.25
C LEU A 16 13.09 6.79 1.28
N HIS A 17 14.34 6.40 1.06
CA HIS A 17 15.45 6.75 1.94
C HIS A 17 15.77 8.25 1.95
N ALA A 18 15.72 8.92 0.80
CA ALA A 18 16.09 10.34 0.67
C ALA A 18 15.29 11.27 1.61
N HIS A 19 14.05 10.89 1.94
CA HIS A 19 13.18 11.66 2.83
C HIS A 19 12.94 10.99 4.19
N ALA A 20 13.63 9.88 4.46
CA ALA A 20 13.41 9.08 5.66
C ALA A 20 13.70 9.85 6.94
N ASP A 21 14.78 10.63 6.99
CA ASP A 21 15.17 11.38 8.19
C ASP A 21 14.17 12.49 8.51
N GLU A 22 13.76 13.29 7.51
CA GLU A 22 12.75 14.36 7.69
C GLU A 22 11.42 13.78 8.16
N LEU A 23 10.95 12.69 7.52
CA LEU A 23 9.70 12.04 7.89
C LEU A 23 9.80 11.31 9.25
N SER A 24 10.99 10.84 9.62
CA SER A 24 11.22 10.23 10.92
C SER A 24 11.10 11.22 12.07
N THR A 25 11.51 12.48 11.86
CA THR A 25 11.30 13.54 12.85
C THR A 25 9.83 13.88 13.08
N MET A 26 8.98 13.68 12.06
CA MET A 26 7.54 13.94 12.17
C MET A 26 6.78 12.87 12.96
N LEU A 27 7.39 11.70 13.20
CA LEU A 27 6.72 10.53 13.76
C LEU A 27 7.65 9.75 14.72
N PRO A 28 7.91 10.22 15.94
CA PRO A 28 8.78 9.49 16.89
C PRO A 28 8.23 8.09 17.24
N ASP A 29 6.92 7.89 17.19
CA ASP A 29 6.25 6.64 17.56
C ASP A 29 6.50 5.48 16.57
N TRP A 30 6.86 5.75 15.31
CA TRP A 30 7.03 4.64 14.35
C TRP A 30 8.30 3.85 14.61
N LYS A 31 9.36 4.49 15.15
CA LYS A 31 10.58 3.77 15.57
C LYS A 31 10.27 2.74 16.65
N ALA A 32 9.27 2.97 17.49
CA ALA A 32 8.82 2.01 18.50
C ALA A 32 8.04 0.83 17.91
N ARG A 33 7.50 0.96 16.68
CA ARG A 33 6.80 -0.13 15.97
C ARG A 33 7.74 -1.00 15.12
N LYS A 34 8.97 -0.53 14.87
CA LYS A 34 9.98 -1.23 14.06
C LYS A 34 10.40 -2.58 14.63
N ASP A 35 10.30 -2.76 15.94
CA ASP A 35 10.77 -3.95 16.64
C ASP A 35 9.78 -5.14 16.58
N VAL A 36 8.60 -4.95 15.98
CA VAL A 36 7.64 -6.05 15.77
C VAL A 36 8.11 -6.87 14.57
N LYS A 37 8.54 -8.11 14.83
CA LYS A 37 9.01 -9.04 13.80
C LYS A 37 7.83 -9.62 13.02
N GLU A 38 7.26 -8.83 12.13
CA GLU A 38 6.18 -9.26 11.23
C GLU A 38 6.75 -9.82 9.92
N SER A 39 6.10 -10.84 9.38
CA SER A 39 6.39 -11.34 8.04
C SER A 39 5.91 -10.36 6.96
N LEU A 40 6.45 -10.50 5.74
CA LEU A 40 6.08 -9.66 4.61
C LEU A 40 4.57 -9.74 4.28
N SER A 41 4.00 -10.93 4.39
CA SER A 41 2.60 -11.19 4.08
C SER A 41 1.67 -10.59 5.15
N GLU A 42 2.03 -10.66 6.43
CA GLU A 42 1.27 -10.01 7.50
C GLU A 42 1.21 -8.49 7.33
N ARG A 43 2.36 -7.87 7.00
CA ARG A 43 2.43 -6.43 6.70
C ARG A 43 1.53 -6.06 5.52
N ALA A 44 1.57 -6.86 4.45
CA ALA A 44 0.77 -6.65 3.25
C ALA A 44 -0.74 -6.77 3.54
N GLN A 45 -1.14 -7.79 4.31
CA GLN A 45 -2.53 -7.97 4.72
C GLN A 45 -3.03 -6.84 5.63
N TYR A 46 -2.20 -6.38 6.57
CA TYR A 46 -2.51 -5.23 7.41
C TYR A 46 -2.73 -3.98 6.55
N CYS A 47 -1.79 -3.67 5.65
CA CYS A 47 -1.87 -2.54 4.73
C CYS A 47 -3.09 -2.61 3.80
N ALA A 48 -3.42 -3.79 3.27
CA ALA A 48 -4.60 -3.99 2.42
C ALA A 48 -5.91 -3.73 3.18
N LYS A 49 -5.95 -4.02 4.49
CA LYS A 49 -7.11 -3.77 5.35
C LYS A 49 -7.24 -2.30 5.73
N THR A 50 -6.16 -1.64 6.13
CA THR A 50 -6.21 -0.22 6.53
C THR A 50 -6.34 0.69 5.32
N LYS A 51 -5.76 0.28 4.18
CA LYS A 51 -5.61 1.08 2.96
C LYS A 51 -4.99 2.46 3.23
N ASP A 52 -4.27 2.57 4.34
CA ASP A 52 -3.67 3.82 4.76
C ASP A 52 -2.33 3.98 4.04
N VAL A 53 -2.21 5.06 3.28
CA VAL A 53 -1.02 5.31 2.46
C VAL A 53 0.23 5.51 3.33
N TRP A 54 0.09 6.00 4.56
CA TRP A 54 1.19 6.12 5.51
C TRP A 54 1.65 4.76 6.01
N ASP A 55 0.74 3.87 6.36
CA ASP A 55 1.09 2.51 6.79
C ASP A 55 1.83 1.77 5.67
N ILE A 56 1.31 1.85 4.43
CA ILE A 56 1.96 1.25 3.25
C ILE A 56 3.37 1.81 3.05
N TRP A 57 3.51 3.14 3.11
CA TRP A 57 4.79 3.81 2.94
C TRP A 57 5.78 3.44 4.05
N LEU A 58 5.33 3.41 5.30
CA LEU A 58 6.16 3.08 6.45
C LEU A 58 6.68 1.65 6.37
N HIS A 59 5.80 0.70 6.05
CA HIS A 59 6.20 -0.68 5.87
C HIS A 59 7.13 -0.85 4.66
N ALA A 60 6.93 -0.13 3.56
CA ALA A 60 7.86 -0.14 2.44
C ALA A 60 9.23 0.45 2.82
N LEU A 61 9.26 1.55 3.57
CA LEU A 61 10.50 2.20 4.01
C LEU A 61 11.32 1.28 4.90
N ASP A 62 10.71 0.65 5.89
CA ASP A 62 11.43 -0.26 6.80
C ASP A 62 12.05 -1.46 6.05
N LEU A 63 11.40 -1.96 5.00
CA LEU A 63 11.97 -2.98 4.10
C LEU A 63 13.05 -2.43 3.17
N ALA A 64 12.99 -1.14 2.83
CA ALA A 64 13.93 -0.45 1.96
C ALA A 64 15.25 -0.09 2.66
N VAL A 65 15.34 -0.20 3.99
CA VAL A 65 16.58 0.08 4.73
C VAL A 65 17.51 -1.13 4.63
N PRO A 66 18.64 -1.03 3.89
CA PRO A 66 19.59 -2.11 3.81
C PRO A 66 20.34 -2.25 5.14
N LYS A 67 20.72 -3.49 5.49
CA LYS A 67 21.44 -3.78 6.75
C LYS A 67 22.84 -3.15 6.78
N ASN A 68 23.44 -2.96 5.61
CA ASN A 68 24.75 -2.35 5.41
C ASN A 68 24.78 -1.71 4.00
N ASN A 69 25.87 -1.00 3.68
CA ASN A 69 26.01 -0.26 2.42
C ASN A 69 26.50 -1.11 1.24
N THR A 70 26.42 -2.45 1.34
CA THR A 70 26.87 -3.35 0.27
C THR A 70 25.80 -3.47 -0.81
N ASP A 71 26.21 -3.59 -2.08
CA ASP A 71 25.29 -3.79 -3.21
C ASP A 71 24.32 -4.96 -2.99
N GLU A 72 24.80 -6.07 -2.42
CA GLU A 72 23.95 -7.22 -2.06
C GLU A 72 22.82 -6.85 -1.09
N ALA A 73 23.11 -6.02 -0.08
CA ALA A 73 22.10 -5.60 0.89
C ALA A 73 21.09 -4.64 0.25
N ILE A 74 21.53 -3.78 -0.67
CA ILE A 74 20.65 -2.90 -1.46
C ILE A 74 19.74 -3.72 -2.39
N VAL A 75 20.29 -4.74 -3.07
CA VAL A 75 19.53 -5.67 -3.92
C VAL A 75 18.51 -6.43 -3.07
N THR A 76 18.91 -6.90 -1.90
CA THR A 76 18.01 -7.60 -0.96
C THR A 76 16.86 -6.71 -0.52
N ALA A 77 17.13 -5.47 -0.09
CA ALA A 77 16.10 -4.51 0.31
C ALA A 77 15.13 -4.20 -0.84
N SER A 78 15.66 -4.00 -2.05
CA SER A 78 14.85 -3.78 -3.26
C SER A 78 13.95 -4.98 -3.58
N SER A 79 14.48 -6.19 -3.42
CA SER A 79 13.73 -7.44 -3.57
C SER A 79 12.60 -7.55 -2.52
N CYS A 80 12.89 -7.24 -1.26
CA CYS A 80 11.89 -7.23 -0.19
C CYS A 80 10.74 -6.25 -0.46
N VAL A 81 11.04 -5.01 -0.87
CA VAL A 81 10.01 -4.02 -1.24
C VAL A 81 9.18 -4.50 -2.42
N SER A 82 9.83 -5.07 -3.45
CA SER A 82 9.12 -5.59 -4.64
C SER A 82 8.19 -6.76 -4.29
N GLN A 83 8.65 -7.67 -3.44
CA GLN A 83 7.84 -8.79 -2.96
C GLN A 83 6.67 -8.29 -2.12
N PHE A 84 6.88 -7.27 -1.28
CA PHE A 84 5.83 -6.69 -0.43
C PHE A 84 4.70 -6.09 -1.26
N ARG A 85 5.04 -5.39 -2.35
CA ARG A 85 4.03 -4.85 -3.29
C ARG A 85 3.19 -5.93 -3.95
N LYS A 86 3.82 -7.07 -4.31
CA LYS A 86 3.08 -8.22 -4.88
C LYS A 86 2.08 -8.77 -3.88
N GLU A 87 2.52 -9.02 -2.64
CA GLU A 87 1.66 -9.50 -1.56
C GLU A 87 0.54 -8.50 -1.24
N LEU A 88 0.84 -7.20 -1.28
CA LEU A 88 -0.15 -6.13 -1.06
C LEU A 88 -1.23 -6.15 -2.13
N ALA A 89 -0.84 -6.18 -3.41
CA ALA A 89 -1.78 -6.25 -4.52
C ALA A 89 -2.64 -7.51 -4.47
N GLU A 90 -2.06 -8.65 -4.08
CA GLU A 90 -2.80 -9.89 -3.88
C GLU A 90 -3.80 -9.78 -2.72
N ALA A 91 -3.36 -9.28 -1.56
CA ALA A 91 -4.21 -9.10 -0.39
C ALA A 91 -5.37 -8.13 -0.67
N GLU A 92 -5.13 -7.05 -1.43
CA GLU A 92 -6.16 -6.12 -1.88
C GLU A 92 -7.18 -6.81 -2.79
N SER A 93 -6.72 -7.58 -3.78
CA SER A 93 -7.59 -8.35 -4.69
C SER A 93 -8.46 -9.35 -3.93
N GLN A 94 -7.90 -10.05 -2.94
CA GLN A 94 -8.68 -10.98 -2.10
C GLN A 94 -9.74 -10.28 -1.27
N LEU A 95 -9.47 -9.06 -0.78
CA LEU A 95 -10.46 -8.26 -0.05
C LEU A 95 -11.59 -7.79 -0.97
N GLU A 96 -11.27 -7.40 -2.20
CA GLU A 96 -12.27 -7.00 -3.21
C GLU A 96 -13.14 -8.18 -3.68
N GLN A 97 -12.58 -9.37 -3.87
CA GLN A 97 -13.35 -10.58 -4.20
C GLN A 97 -14.27 -11.04 -3.07
N ARG A 98 -13.97 -10.66 -1.82
CA ARG A 98 -14.80 -10.93 -0.65
C ARG A 98 -15.90 -9.89 -0.42
N LEU A 99 -15.89 -8.77 -1.12
CA LEU A 99 -17.05 -7.88 -1.13
C LEU A 99 -18.21 -8.60 -1.85
N PRO A 100 -19.41 -8.68 -1.24
CA PRO A 100 -20.57 -9.14 -1.97
C PRO A 100 -20.75 -8.24 -3.18
N ASN A 101 -20.90 -8.84 -4.37
CA ASN A 101 -21.12 -8.14 -5.63
C ASN A 101 -21.98 -6.88 -5.41
N PRO A 102 -21.61 -5.70 -5.96
CA PRO A 102 -22.50 -4.55 -5.92
C PRO A 102 -23.87 -5.00 -6.46
N PRO A 103 -24.98 -4.61 -5.82
CA PRO A 103 -26.30 -4.99 -6.29
C PRO A 103 -26.37 -4.61 -7.76
N LYS A 104 -26.60 -5.60 -8.63
CA LYS A 104 -26.92 -5.37 -10.03
C LYS A 104 -28.03 -4.32 -10.01
N THR A 105 -27.72 -3.11 -10.46
CA THR A 105 -28.70 -2.04 -10.60
C THR A 105 -29.94 -2.66 -11.23
N PRO A 106 -31.14 -2.55 -10.62
CA PRO A 106 -32.36 -2.93 -11.29
C PRO A 106 -32.34 -2.24 -12.65
N LYS A 107 -32.52 -3.00 -13.73
CA LYS A 107 -32.51 -2.47 -15.08
C LYS A 107 -33.40 -1.24 -15.08
N HIS A 108 -32.76 -0.08 -15.23
CA HIS A 108 -33.39 1.22 -15.22
C HIS A 108 -34.59 1.15 -16.17
N PHE A 109 -35.78 1.34 -15.60
CA PHE A 109 -36.99 1.55 -16.37
C PHE A 109 -36.69 2.58 -17.44
N SER A 110 -36.72 2.16 -18.71
CA SER A 110 -36.51 3.05 -19.83
C SER A 110 -37.76 3.93 -19.94
N LEU A 111 -37.63 5.22 -19.60
CA LEU A 111 -38.68 6.24 -19.78
C LEU A 111 -39.19 6.33 -21.23
N LYS A 112 -38.49 5.73 -22.20
CA LYS A 112 -38.91 5.65 -23.60
C LYS A 112 -39.99 4.59 -23.87
N GLU A 113 -40.16 3.59 -23.01
CA GLU A 113 -41.23 2.58 -23.18
C GLU A 113 -42.59 3.08 -22.67
N GLY A 114 -42.60 3.98 -21.68
CA GLY A 114 -43.82 4.48 -21.02
C GLY A 114 -44.61 5.52 -21.82
N LEU A 115 -43.99 6.22 -22.77
CA LEU A 115 -44.66 7.27 -23.56
C LEU A 115 -45.41 6.76 -24.80
N ARG A 116 -45.41 5.45 -25.07
CA ARG A 116 -46.12 4.85 -26.21
C ARG A 116 -47.52 4.32 -25.86
N ARG A 117 -48.02 4.62 -24.65
CA ARG A 117 -49.34 4.21 -24.16
C ARG A 117 -50.21 5.38 -23.66
N ILE A 118 -49.94 6.59 -24.10
CA ILE A 118 -50.85 7.74 -23.90
C ILE A 118 -51.26 8.26 -25.26
#